data_AF-A0A7C5JIG8-F1
#
_entry.id   AF-A0A7C5JIG8-F1
#
_cell.length_a   1.000
_cell.length_b   1.000
_cell.length_c   1.000
_cell.angle_alpha   90.00
_cell.angle_beta   90.00
_cell.angle_gamma   90.00
#
_symmetry.space_group_name_H-M   'P 1'
#
loop_
_entity.id
_entity.type
_entity.pdbx_description
1 polymer ?
#
loop_
_entity_poly.entity_id
_entity_poly.type
_entity_poly.pdbx_seq_one_letter_code
_entity_poly.pdbx_strand_id
1 'polypeptide(L)' 'IEKLTKIDDNIIFVLNNLNEGVIPIDKESRKFIDLTGIIGQKLASICDEVYEVKLGLAQRLK' A
#
# COMPACT_ATOMS: atom_id res chain seq x y z
N ILE A 1 8.20 -4.35 9.89
CA ILE A 1 7.93 -3.02 9.29
C ILE A 1 8.49 -1.92 10.17
N GLU A 2 8.15 -1.82 11.46
CA GLU A 2 8.72 -0.80 12.38
C GLU A 2 10.26 -0.78 12.43
N LYS A 3 10.93 -1.93 12.32
CA LYS A 3 12.41 -1.96 12.26
C LYS A 3 12.99 -1.21 11.05
N LEU A 4 12.22 -1.07 9.96
CA LEU A 4 12.64 -0.37 8.74
C LEU A 4 12.76 1.14 8.97
N THR A 5 12.02 1.70 9.96
CA THR A 5 12.11 3.13 10.30
C THR A 5 13.41 3.49 11.02
N LYS A 6 14.27 2.50 11.31
CA LYS A 6 15.58 2.70 11.94
C LYS A 6 16.74 2.70 10.95
N ILE A 7 16.47 2.42 9.68
CA ILE A 7 17.46 2.43 8.62
C ILE A 7 17.57 3.89 8.15
N ASP A 8 18.80 4.42 8.13
CA ASP A 8 19.10 5.78 7.68
C ASP A 8 19.41 5.78 6.17
N ASP A 9 18.45 5.30 5.38
CA ASP A 9 18.50 5.27 3.92
C ASP A 9 17.14 5.66 3.33
N ASN A 10 17.13 6.08 2.07
CA ASN A 10 15.90 6.34 1.34
C ASN A 10 15.26 5.02 0.87
N ILE A 11 14.16 4.62 1.53
CA ILE A 11 13.45 3.37 1.23
C ILE A 11 12.16 3.68 0.47
N ILE A 12 12.02 3.07 -0.72
CA ILE A 12 10.82 3.18 -1.55
C ILE A 12 10.05 1.86 -1.49
N PHE A 13 8.81 1.92 -0.99
CA PHE A 13 7.87 0.80 -1.04
C PHE A 13 6.94 0.96 -2.24
N VAL A 14 6.78 -0.11 -3.02
CA VAL A 14 5.83 -0.17 -4.14
C VAL A 14 4.76 -1.21 -3.84
N LEU A 15 3.49 -0.78 -3.88
CA LEU A 15 2.32 -1.60 -3.60
C LEU A 15 1.27 -1.35 -4.69
N ASN A 16 0.50 -2.39 -5.01
CA ASN A 16 -0.66 -2.25 -5.88
C ASN A 16 -1.91 -1.99 -5.03
N ASN A 17 -2.75 -1.04 -5.44
CA ASN A 17 -4.08 -0.87 -4.87
C ASN A 17 -5.05 -1.83 -5.57
N LEU A 18 -5.61 -2.78 -4.81
CA LEU A 18 -6.58 -3.77 -5.30
C LEU A 18 -8.00 -3.53 -4.78
N ASN A 19 -8.21 -2.48 -3.97
CA ASN A 19 -9.45 -2.24 -3.23
C ASN A 19 -10.48 -1.40 -4.02
N GLU A 20 -10.18 -1.02 -5.26
CA GLU A 20 -11.06 -0.19 -6.11
C GLU A 20 -11.95 -1.03 -7.06
N GLY A 21 -11.94 -2.36 -6.92
CA GLY A 21 -12.65 -3.29 -7.79
C GLY A 21 -13.92 -3.92 -7.19
N VAL A 22 -14.49 -4.87 -7.93
CA VAL A 22 -15.62 -5.69 -7.46
C VAL A 22 -15.13 -6.72 -6.43
N ILE A 23 -15.95 -6.99 -5.42
CA ILE A 23 -15.66 -8.00 -4.38
C ILE A 23 -15.56 -9.39 -5.04
N PRO A 24 -14.43 -10.11 -4.89
CA PRO A 24 -14.30 -11.46 -5.43
C PRO A 24 -15.29 -12.45 -4.83
N ILE A 25 -15.75 -13.40 -5.63
CA ILE A 25 -16.59 -14.53 -5.17
C ILE A 25 -15.77 -15.53 -4.35
N ASP A 26 -14.50 -15.70 -4.71
CA ASP A 26 -13.59 -16.58 -4.00
C ASP A 26 -13.16 -16.00 -2.64
N LYS A 27 -13.16 -16.86 -1.61
CA LYS A 27 -12.88 -16.46 -0.23
C LYS A 27 -11.43 -16.02 -0.04
N GLU A 28 -10.48 -16.74 -0.63
CA GLU A 28 -9.06 -16.43 -0.46
C GLU A 28 -8.71 -15.13 -1.18
N SER A 29 -9.36 -14.85 -2.30
CA SER A 29 -9.24 -13.59 -3.04
C SER A 29 -9.76 -12.40 -2.24
N ARG A 30 -10.93 -12.53 -1.56
CA ARG A 30 -11.40 -11.48 -0.64
C ARG A 30 -10.41 -11.22 0.49
N LYS A 31 -9.97 -12.29 1.16
CA LYS A 31 -9.00 -12.21 2.26
C LYS A 31 -7.68 -11.57 1.80
N PHE A 32 -7.23 -11.89 0.60
CA PHE A 32 -6.03 -11.30 0.02
C PHE A 32 -6.19 -9.79 -0.17
N ILE A 33 -7.30 -9.33 -0.78
CA ILE A 33 -7.58 -7.89 -0.96
C ILE A 33 -7.60 -7.18 0.40
N ASP A 34 -8.34 -7.70 1.38
CA ASP A 34 -8.42 -7.13 2.73
C ASP A 34 -7.03 -6.98 3.37
N LEU A 35 -6.21 -8.03 3.31
CA LEU A 35 -4.87 -8.03 3.88
C LEU A 35 -3.94 -7.06 3.16
N THR A 36 -4.02 -6.94 1.84
CA THR A 36 -3.22 -5.95 1.08
C THR A 36 -3.60 -4.52 1.47
N GLY A 37 -4.90 -4.24 1.68
CA GLY A 37 -5.37 -2.95 2.19
C GLY A 37 -4.83 -2.63 3.59
N ILE A 38 -4.87 -3.61 4.50
CA ILE A 38 -4.31 -3.46 5.87
C ILE A 38 -2.80 -3.22 5.83
N ILE A 39 -2.06 -3.95 5.00
CA ILE A 39 -0.61 -3.76 4.86
C ILE A 39 -0.30 -2.38 4.28
N GLY A 40 -1.06 -1.93 3.27
CA GLY A 40 -0.92 -0.60 2.69
C GLY A 40 -1.08 0.50 3.73
N GLN A 41 -2.12 0.41 4.58
CA GLN A 41 -2.33 1.37 5.67
C GLN A 41 -1.18 1.38 6.69
N LYS A 42 -0.67 0.19 7.08
CA LYS A 42 0.46 0.08 8.02
C LYS A 42 1.77 0.63 7.46
N LEU A 43 1.99 0.50 6.15
CA LEU A 43 3.16 1.09 5.50
C LEU A 43 2.99 2.61 5.38
N ALA A 44 1.82 3.09 4.91
CA ALA A 44 1.54 4.51 4.80
C ALA A 44 1.67 5.26 6.14
N SER A 45 1.34 4.63 7.27
CA SER A 45 1.50 5.24 8.59
C SER A 45 2.96 5.51 8.97
N ILE A 46 3.90 4.71 8.46
CA ILE A 46 5.33 4.86 8.78
C ILE A 46 6.14 5.58 7.69
N CYS A 47 5.60 5.74 6.48
CA CYS A 47 6.28 6.43 5.38
C CYS A 47 6.19 7.94 5.57
N ASP A 48 7.26 8.67 5.22
CA ASP A 48 7.24 10.13 5.23
C ASP A 48 6.38 10.70 4.10
N GLU A 49 6.42 10.06 2.93
CA GLU A 49 5.64 10.42 1.74
C GLU A 49 4.85 9.22 1.21
N VAL A 50 3.65 9.48 0.68
CA VAL A 50 2.81 8.45 0.07
C VAL A 50 2.26 8.98 -1.25
N TYR A 51 2.46 8.21 -2.32
CA TYR A 51 2.03 8.56 -3.66
C TYR A 51 1.07 7.50 -4.21
N GLU A 52 -0.04 7.96 -4.77
CA GLU A 52 -0.87 7.16 -5.69
C GLU A 52 -0.41 7.44 -7.12
N VAL A 53 -0.19 6.39 -7.90
CA VAL A 53 0.18 6.51 -9.31
C VAL A 53 -0.89 5.88 -10.19
N LYS A 54 -1.58 6.72 -10.98
CA LYS A 54 -2.62 6.31 -11.92
C LYS A 54 -2.23 6.77 -13.32
N LEU A 55 -2.15 5.84 -14.28
CA LEU A 55 -1.76 6.11 -15.67
C LEU A 55 -0.44 6.88 -15.82
N GLY A 56 0.54 6.60 -14.94
CA GLY A 56 1.84 7.27 -14.90
C GLY A 56 1.83 8.66 -14.26
N LEU A 57 0.68 9.15 -13.79
CA LEU A 57 0.55 10.41 -13.07
C LEU A 57 0.59 10.16 -11.57
N ALA A 58 1.49 10.85 -10.87
CA ALA A 58 1.63 10.76 -9.42
C ALA A 58 0.77 11.81 -8.71
N GLN A 59 0.03 11.37 -7.70
CA GLN A 59 -0.68 12.21 -6.75
C GLN A 59 -0.11 11.95 -5.36
N ARG A 60 0.41 13.00 -4.72
CA ARG A 60 0.88 12.93 -3.33
C ARG A 60 -0.32 12.94 -2.38
N LEU A 61 -0.37 11.97 -1.47
CA LEU A 61 -1.41 11.81 -0.44
C LEU A 61 -0.92 12.23 0.96
N LYS A 62 0.37 12.03 1.22
CA LYS A 62 1.12 12.42 2.42
C LYS A 62 2.49 12.92 1.98
#